data_AF-A0A179FNM1-F1
#
_entry.id   AF-A0A179FNM1-F1
#
_cell.length_a   1.000
_cell.length_b   1.000
_cell.length_c   1.000
_cell.angle_alpha   90.00
_cell.angle_beta   90.00
_cell.angle_gamma   90.00
#
_symmetry.space_group_name_H-M   'P 1'
#
loop_
_entity.id
_entity.type
_entity.pdbx_description
1 polymer ?
#
loop_
_entity_poly.entity_id
_entity_poly.type
_entity_poly.pdbx_seq_one_letter_code
_entity_poly.pdbx_strand_id
1 'polypeptide(L)'
;MPKLIIIVAAVAAVQAVLFPLPPGPYGVGLRIQDYTDNKRLDPYAPKGQSHYRRVVISAFLPVEKEKCQTEAVPYMPPLTAAQGDGQLVGTGFANDSLSSAKMQVCKLSLVEFPDGSVIKNTTFELNPTVFAQAANVRADDASFILDMLHNPYTLAKLTAGLYGQVDPERILMYGHSLGGVTASKAMFQDKRIKAGMNVDGWMYEPTVVSTGLDRPFLLLGTPKQYDELDSNWPEFYEEWKPKMYEMFGSIDALPLQTITNEVLSGLADVAFNRNDTKLRNMEKFPEVSIEHQDFPKGR
;
A
#
# COMPACT_ATOMS: atom_id res chain seq x y z
N MET A 1 -26.35 -41.35 -37.09
CA MET A 1 -26.44 -41.04 -35.64
C MET A 1 -25.71 -39.73 -35.41
N PRO A 2 -26.37 -38.65 -34.98
CA PRO A 2 -25.67 -37.39 -34.71
C PRO A 2 -24.82 -37.56 -33.44
N LYS A 3 -23.54 -37.17 -33.51
CA LYS A 3 -22.61 -37.20 -32.38
C LYS A 3 -22.95 -36.03 -31.45
N LEU A 4 -23.32 -36.35 -30.22
CA LEU A 4 -23.55 -35.40 -29.14
C LEU A 4 -22.20 -34.78 -28.72
N ILE A 5 -22.00 -33.49 -28.98
CA ILE A 5 -20.86 -32.74 -28.44
C ILE A 5 -21.29 -32.22 -27.08
N ILE A 6 -20.73 -32.80 -26.01
CA ILE A 6 -20.87 -32.28 -24.65
C ILE A 6 -19.83 -31.16 -24.51
N ILE A 7 -20.28 -29.90 -24.55
CA ILE A 7 -19.48 -28.77 -24.11
C ILE A 7 -19.56 -28.76 -22.59
N VAL A 8 -18.54 -29.31 -21.92
CA VAL A 8 -18.33 -29.08 -20.50
C VAL A 8 -17.80 -27.65 -20.38
N ALA A 9 -18.70 -26.70 -20.14
CA ALA A 9 -18.29 -25.40 -19.64
C ALA A 9 -17.76 -25.62 -18.22
N ALA A 10 -16.44 -25.68 -18.07
CA ALA A 10 -15.81 -25.52 -16.78
C ALA A 10 -16.14 -24.11 -16.31
N VAL A 11 -17.21 -23.98 -15.51
CA VAL A 11 -17.42 -22.79 -14.70
C VAL A 11 -16.22 -22.77 -13.75
N ALA A 12 -15.24 -21.93 -14.04
CA ALA A 12 -14.23 -21.59 -13.05
C ALA A 12 -15.01 -21.02 -11.87
N ALA A 13 -15.16 -21.82 -10.82
CA ALA A 13 -15.67 -21.32 -9.56
C ALA A 13 -14.66 -20.26 -9.12
N VAL A 14 -15.04 -18.99 -9.25
CA VAL A 14 -14.28 -17.88 -8.69
C VAL A 14 -14.36 -18.07 -7.18
N GLN A 15 -13.38 -18.78 -6.63
CA GLN A 15 -13.25 -18.94 -5.20
C GLN A 15 -12.83 -17.59 -4.64
N ALA A 16 -13.57 -17.12 -3.64
CA ALA A 16 -13.21 -15.96 -2.84
C ALA A 16 -11.73 -16.08 -2.43
N VAL A 17 -10.91 -15.12 -2.83
CA VAL A 17 -9.47 -15.11 -2.52
C VAL A 17 -9.33 -14.92 -1.01
N LEU A 18 -8.69 -15.88 -0.34
CA LEU A 18 -8.33 -15.75 1.07
C LEU A 18 -6.82 -15.53 1.18
N PHE A 19 -6.43 -14.32 1.57
CA PHE A 19 -5.05 -14.03 1.93
C PHE A 19 -4.75 -14.66 3.29
N PRO A 20 -3.80 -15.61 3.39
CA PRO A 20 -3.46 -16.22 4.66
C PRO A 20 -2.72 -15.24 5.57
N LEU A 21 -2.52 -15.62 6.83
CA LEU A 21 -1.62 -14.88 7.71
C LEU A 21 -0.23 -14.75 7.05
N PRO A 22 0.42 -13.58 7.17
CA PRO A 22 1.75 -13.41 6.60
C PRO A 22 2.75 -14.35 7.28
N PRO A 23 3.80 -14.78 6.54
CA PRO A 23 4.88 -15.55 7.12
C PRO A 23 5.64 -14.70 8.16
N GLY A 24 6.19 -15.35 9.18
CA GLY A 24 6.98 -14.66 10.21
C GLY A 24 6.80 -15.26 11.61
N PRO A 25 7.44 -14.67 12.64
CA PRO A 25 7.37 -15.17 14.01
C PRO A 25 6.08 -14.79 14.75
N TYR A 26 5.33 -13.80 14.26
CA TYR A 26 4.09 -13.31 14.87
C TYR A 26 2.88 -13.58 13.97
N GLY A 27 1.72 -13.76 14.58
CA GLY A 27 0.45 -13.51 13.90
C GLY A 27 0.20 -12.01 13.75
N VAL A 28 -0.79 -11.63 12.94
CA VAL A 28 -1.12 -10.22 12.69
C VAL A 28 -2.58 -9.96 13.00
N GLY A 29 -2.84 -9.09 13.96
CA GLY A 29 -4.18 -8.57 14.23
C GLY A 29 -4.45 -7.28 13.47
N LEU A 30 -5.73 -6.96 13.25
CA LEU A 30 -6.16 -5.76 12.53
C LEU A 30 -7.02 -4.87 13.43
N ARG A 31 -6.72 -3.57 13.43
CA ARG A 31 -7.60 -2.54 14.00
C ARG A 31 -7.85 -1.45 12.98
N ILE A 32 -9.10 -1.02 12.91
CA ILE A 32 -9.50 0.07 12.02
C ILE A 32 -10.00 1.21 12.88
N GLN A 33 -9.48 2.42 12.63
CA GLN A 33 -9.86 3.62 13.35
C GLN A 33 -9.92 4.78 12.36
N ASP A 34 -10.95 5.60 12.48
CA ASP A 34 -11.02 6.88 11.80
C ASP A 34 -10.62 8.02 12.74
N TYR A 35 -10.06 9.07 12.13
CA TYR A 35 -9.71 10.31 12.79
C TYR A 35 -10.18 11.48 11.95
N THR A 36 -10.62 12.54 12.63
CA THR A 36 -11.02 13.79 11.97
C THR A 36 -9.97 14.86 12.27
N ASP A 37 -9.38 15.41 11.23
CA ASP A 37 -8.49 16.56 11.31
C ASP A 37 -9.35 17.83 11.36
N ASN A 38 -9.61 18.30 12.58
CA ASN A 38 -10.40 19.50 12.82
C ASN A 38 -9.70 20.81 12.41
N LYS A 39 -8.49 20.75 11.83
CA LYS A 39 -7.75 21.92 11.34
C LYS A 39 -7.81 22.05 9.81
N ARG A 40 -8.11 20.98 9.08
CA ARG A 40 -8.17 20.97 7.61
C ARG A 40 -9.58 20.67 7.14
N LEU A 41 -10.09 21.50 6.25
CA LEU A 41 -11.28 21.15 5.46
C LEU A 41 -10.88 20.09 4.44
N ASP A 42 -11.79 19.17 4.12
CA ASP A 42 -11.54 18.17 3.09
C ASP A 42 -11.42 18.85 1.71
N PRO A 43 -10.26 18.78 1.04
CA PRO A 43 -10.05 19.45 -0.24
C PRO A 43 -10.86 18.82 -1.38
N TYR A 44 -11.40 17.61 -1.16
CA TYR A 44 -12.24 16.88 -2.11
C TYR A 44 -13.72 16.93 -1.74
N ALA A 45 -14.11 17.69 -0.70
CA ALA A 45 -15.51 17.86 -0.33
C ALA A 45 -16.32 18.43 -1.51
N PRO A 46 -17.52 17.88 -1.81
CA PRO A 46 -18.40 18.45 -2.83
C PRO A 46 -18.72 19.92 -2.55
N LYS A 47 -18.89 20.72 -3.62
CA LYS A 47 -19.29 22.14 -3.47
C LYS A 47 -20.57 22.24 -2.65
N GLY A 48 -20.55 23.08 -1.61
CA GLY A 48 -21.68 23.28 -0.70
C GLY A 48 -21.81 22.22 0.41
N GLN A 49 -20.91 21.24 0.48
CA GLN A 49 -20.87 20.19 1.50
C GLN A 49 -19.51 20.13 2.20
N SER A 50 -18.94 21.29 2.53
CA SER A 50 -17.65 21.35 3.21
C SER A 50 -17.72 20.67 4.57
N HIS A 51 -16.75 19.81 4.85
CA HIS A 51 -16.58 19.13 6.12
C HIS A 51 -15.09 19.03 6.45
N TYR A 52 -14.76 18.74 7.71
CA TYR A 52 -13.39 18.49 8.13
C TYR A 52 -12.84 17.21 7.46
N ARG A 53 -11.53 17.19 7.24
CA ARG A 53 -10.82 16.07 6.61
C ARG A 53 -10.89 14.86 7.53
N ARG A 54 -11.42 13.74 7.02
CA ARG A 54 -11.49 12.46 7.72
C ARG A 54 -10.49 11.49 7.11
N VAL A 55 -9.75 10.78 7.96
CA VAL A 55 -8.76 9.79 7.56
C VAL A 55 -9.04 8.49 8.29
N VAL A 56 -9.17 7.39 7.54
CA VAL A 56 -9.32 6.04 8.09
C VAL A 56 -7.97 5.36 8.02
N ILE A 57 -7.56 4.73 9.13
CA ILE A 57 -6.34 3.94 9.20
C ILE A 57 -6.66 2.48 9.53
N SER A 58 -5.87 1.59 8.95
CA SER A 58 -5.79 0.17 9.31
C SER A 58 -4.44 -0.06 9.98
N ALA A 59 -4.44 -0.42 11.26
CA ALA A 59 -3.27 -0.82 12.00
C ALA A 59 -3.15 -2.34 12.03
N PHE A 60 -2.05 -2.85 11.47
CA PHE A 60 -1.66 -4.25 11.51
C PHE A 60 -0.67 -4.44 12.67
N LEU A 61 -1.09 -5.20 13.69
CA LEU A 61 -0.40 -5.30 14.98
C LEU A 61 0.15 -6.72 15.20
N PRO A 62 1.39 -6.89 15.67
CA PRO A 62 1.92 -8.21 15.98
C PRO A 62 1.15 -8.86 17.13
N VAL A 63 0.87 -10.16 17.00
CA VAL A 63 0.26 -11.00 18.04
C VAL A 63 1.14 -12.24 18.21
N GLU A 64 1.49 -12.59 19.44
CA GLU A 64 2.16 -13.87 19.73
C GLU A 64 1.38 -15.04 19.11
N LYS A 65 2.05 -15.94 18.40
CA LYS A 65 1.39 -17.00 17.64
C LYS A 65 0.51 -17.88 18.51
N GLU A 66 0.94 -18.14 19.73
CA GLU A 66 0.24 -18.96 20.73
C GLU A 66 -1.09 -18.30 21.17
N LYS A 67 -1.18 -16.97 21.07
CA LYS A 67 -2.37 -16.18 21.40
C LYS A 67 -3.22 -15.85 20.16
N CYS A 68 -2.74 -16.14 18.96
CA CYS A 68 -3.43 -15.80 17.72
C CYS A 68 -4.55 -16.80 17.41
N GLN A 69 -5.79 -16.40 17.67
CA GLN A 69 -6.96 -17.08 17.12
C GLN A 69 -7.35 -16.42 15.81
N THR A 70 -7.32 -17.17 14.70
CA THR A 70 -7.56 -16.61 13.37
C THR A 70 -9.03 -16.38 13.08
N GLU A 71 -9.32 -15.32 12.34
CA GLU A 71 -10.60 -15.09 11.67
C GLU A 71 -10.37 -14.56 10.25
N ALA A 72 -11.36 -14.75 9.37
CA ALA A 72 -11.35 -14.18 8.03
C ALA A 72 -12.19 -12.91 8.01
N VAL A 73 -11.56 -11.78 7.72
CA VAL A 73 -12.20 -10.46 7.58
C VAL A 73 -12.17 -10.00 6.12
N PRO A 74 -13.05 -9.09 5.69
CA PRO A 74 -12.93 -8.47 4.36
C PRO A 74 -11.54 -7.87 4.16
N TYR A 75 -10.94 -8.07 2.99
CA TYR A 75 -9.61 -7.51 2.67
C TYR A 75 -9.60 -5.98 2.70
N MET A 76 -10.72 -5.36 2.33
CA MET A 76 -10.94 -3.92 2.45
C MET A 76 -12.41 -3.63 2.81
N PRO A 77 -12.74 -2.41 3.28
CA PRO A 77 -14.12 -2.05 3.59
C PRO A 77 -15.06 -2.29 2.39
N PRO A 78 -16.27 -2.83 2.58
CA PRO A 78 -17.13 -3.27 1.48
C PRO A 78 -17.40 -2.21 0.41
N LEU A 79 -17.55 -0.95 0.81
CA LEU A 79 -17.80 0.15 -0.12
C LEU A 79 -16.55 0.56 -0.90
N THR A 80 -15.37 0.46 -0.30
CA THR A 80 -14.09 0.62 -1.00
C THR A 80 -13.86 -0.53 -1.97
N ALA A 81 -14.20 -1.76 -1.56
CA ALA A 81 -14.13 -2.94 -2.41
C ALA A 81 -14.99 -2.81 -3.65
N ALA A 82 -16.26 -2.43 -3.49
CA ALA A 82 -17.19 -2.20 -4.60
C ALA A 82 -16.71 -1.10 -5.56
N GLN A 83 -16.10 -0.03 -5.03
CA GLN A 83 -15.53 1.01 -5.88
C GLN A 83 -14.29 0.51 -6.64
N GLY A 84 -13.40 -0.23 -5.98
CA GLY A 84 -12.22 -0.82 -6.60
C GLY A 84 -12.60 -1.86 -7.66
N ASP A 85 -13.59 -2.68 -7.41
CA ASP A 85 -14.15 -3.64 -8.38
C ASP A 85 -14.66 -2.92 -9.63
N GLY A 86 -15.29 -1.75 -9.46
CA GLY A 86 -15.68 -0.88 -10.57
C GLY A 86 -14.47 -0.41 -11.43
N GLN A 87 -13.29 -0.25 -10.82
CA GLN A 87 -12.06 0.10 -11.53
C GLN A 87 -11.41 -1.11 -12.22
N LEU A 88 -11.74 -2.32 -11.79
CA LEU A 88 -11.25 -3.57 -12.40
C LEU A 88 -12.12 -4.04 -13.57
N VAL A 89 -13.25 -3.39 -13.86
CA VAL A 89 -14.10 -3.74 -15.01
C VAL A 89 -13.28 -3.63 -16.32
N GLY A 90 -13.31 -4.70 -17.12
CA GLY A 90 -12.57 -4.75 -18.39
C GLY A 90 -11.07 -5.10 -18.24
N THR A 91 -10.59 -5.24 -17.01
CA THR A 91 -9.24 -5.74 -16.67
C THR A 91 -9.22 -7.25 -16.46
N GLY A 92 -10.35 -7.95 -16.67
CA GLY A 92 -10.48 -9.43 -16.73
C GLY A 92 -10.36 -10.15 -15.39
N PHE A 93 -10.23 -9.40 -14.31
CA PHE A 93 -10.66 -9.83 -12.99
C PHE A 93 -12.18 -9.98 -12.94
N ALA A 94 -12.69 -10.85 -12.08
CA ALA A 94 -14.11 -10.96 -11.81
C ALA A 94 -14.63 -9.63 -11.22
N ASN A 95 -15.87 -9.28 -11.53
CA ASN A 95 -16.50 -8.01 -11.11
C ASN A 95 -16.64 -7.85 -9.58
N ASP A 96 -16.36 -8.90 -8.81
CA ASP A 96 -16.42 -8.94 -7.35
C ASP A 96 -15.10 -9.40 -6.74
N SER A 97 -13.98 -9.30 -7.46
CA SER A 97 -12.67 -9.82 -7.01
C SER A 97 -12.24 -9.22 -5.68
N LEU A 98 -12.39 -7.91 -5.47
CA LEU A 98 -12.05 -7.24 -4.21
C LEU A 98 -13.16 -7.39 -3.18
N SER A 99 -14.43 -7.37 -3.58
CA SER A 99 -15.57 -7.55 -2.67
C SER A 99 -15.65 -8.95 -2.09
N SER A 100 -15.18 -9.95 -2.83
CA SER A 100 -15.10 -11.34 -2.37
C SER A 100 -13.79 -11.66 -1.64
N ALA A 101 -12.76 -10.84 -1.80
CA ALA A 101 -11.47 -11.04 -1.16
C ALA A 101 -11.54 -10.88 0.37
N LYS A 102 -10.93 -11.83 1.07
CA LYS A 102 -10.80 -11.86 2.52
C LYS A 102 -9.34 -12.00 2.90
N MET A 103 -9.01 -11.57 4.12
CA MET A 103 -7.71 -11.85 4.73
C MET A 103 -7.88 -12.51 6.09
N GLN A 104 -6.96 -13.42 6.41
CA GLN A 104 -6.86 -13.99 7.74
C GLN A 104 -6.11 -13.04 8.67
N VAL A 105 -6.69 -12.77 9.83
CA VAL A 105 -6.09 -11.95 10.90
C VAL A 105 -6.27 -12.64 12.24
N CYS A 106 -5.45 -12.29 13.22
CA CYS A 106 -5.68 -12.64 14.61
C CYS A 106 -6.81 -11.77 15.17
N LYS A 107 -7.76 -12.41 15.86
CA LYS A 107 -8.81 -11.72 16.61
C LYS A 107 -8.20 -10.76 17.63
N LEU A 108 -8.52 -9.48 17.49
CA LEU A 108 -8.27 -8.46 18.50
C LEU A 108 -9.60 -8.12 19.17
N SER A 109 -9.61 -7.97 20.50
CA SER A 109 -10.83 -7.56 21.21
C SER A 109 -11.28 -6.15 20.75
N LEU A 110 -12.49 -6.12 20.17
CA LEU A 110 -13.33 -5.00 19.72
C LEU A 110 -12.64 -3.71 19.24
N VAL A 111 -12.71 -3.46 17.94
CA VAL A 111 -13.03 -2.13 17.37
C VAL A 111 -13.93 -2.33 16.14
N GLU A 112 -15.15 -1.83 16.22
CA GLU A 112 -16.13 -1.78 15.13
C GLU A 112 -16.08 -0.39 14.48
N PHE A 113 -16.35 -0.33 13.17
CA PHE A 113 -16.36 0.91 12.39
C PHE A 113 -17.41 1.90 12.95
N PRO A 114 -17.07 3.18 13.24
CA PRO A 114 -18.03 4.02 13.97
C PRO A 114 -19.25 4.55 13.21
N ASP A 115 -19.32 4.57 11.88
CA ASP A 115 -20.51 5.20 11.23
C ASP A 115 -20.89 4.74 9.81
N GLY A 116 -20.14 3.84 9.18
CA GLY A 116 -20.45 3.36 7.82
C GLY A 116 -20.45 4.45 6.72
N SER A 117 -19.95 5.65 7.01
CA SER A 117 -19.95 6.77 6.08
C SER A 117 -18.84 6.63 5.03
N VAL A 118 -19.09 7.14 3.81
CA VAL A 118 -18.13 7.10 2.70
C VAL A 118 -18.09 8.44 1.97
N ILE A 119 -16.88 8.93 1.76
CA ILE A 119 -16.60 10.03 0.83
C ILE A 119 -16.27 9.39 -0.52
N LYS A 120 -17.13 9.58 -1.53
CA LYS A 120 -16.94 9.03 -2.87
C LYS A 120 -15.85 9.81 -3.61
N ASN A 121 -14.98 9.10 -4.33
CA ASN A 121 -13.94 9.74 -5.13
C ASN A 121 -14.56 10.60 -6.24
N THR A 122 -14.04 11.81 -6.43
CA THR A 122 -14.39 12.69 -7.56
C THR A 122 -13.66 12.22 -8.83
N THR A 123 -14.05 12.72 -10.00
CA THR A 123 -13.36 12.47 -11.27
C THR A 123 -11.87 12.80 -11.12
N PHE A 124 -11.00 11.82 -11.38
CA PHE A 124 -9.55 11.93 -11.24
C PHE A 124 -8.96 12.24 -12.61
N GLU A 125 -8.48 13.46 -12.83
CA GLU A 125 -7.78 13.81 -14.06
C GLU A 125 -6.33 13.29 -14.01
N LEU A 126 -5.92 12.54 -15.03
CA LEU A 126 -4.59 11.96 -15.15
C LEU A 126 -3.57 13.02 -15.58
N ASN A 127 -3.22 13.94 -14.68
CA ASN A 127 -2.26 15.02 -14.91
C ASN A 127 -1.23 15.06 -13.77
N PRO A 128 0.09 15.15 -14.04
CA PRO A 128 1.14 15.28 -13.03
C PRO A 128 0.85 16.34 -11.95
N THR A 129 0.24 17.46 -12.32
CA THR A 129 -0.13 18.52 -11.38
C THR A 129 -1.18 18.05 -10.37
N VAL A 130 -2.21 17.34 -10.83
CA VAL A 130 -3.28 16.79 -9.97
C VAL A 130 -2.71 15.71 -9.07
N PHE A 131 -1.83 14.86 -9.60
CA PHE A 131 -1.14 13.85 -8.80
C PHE A 131 -0.22 14.45 -7.74
N ALA A 132 0.54 15.50 -8.06
CA ALA A 132 1.36 16.23 -7.09
C ALA A 132 0.50 16.86 -5.99
N GLN A 133 -0.65 17.46 -6.34
CA GLN A 133 -1.61 17.96 -5.35
C GLN A 133 -2.14 16.85 -4.46
N ALA A 134 -2.51 15.70 -5.03
CA ALA A 134 -2.98 14.55 -4.27
C ALA A 134 -1.90 14.00 -3.33
N ALA A 135 -0.64 13.96 -3.77
CA ALA A 135 0.50 13.58 -2.93
C ALA A 135 0.68 14.55 -1.76
N ASN A 136 0.53 15.86 -1.98
CA ASN A 136 0.62 16.87 -0.91
C ASN A 136 -0.49 16.69 0.14
N VAL A 137 -1.75 16.53 -0.29
CA VAL A 137 -2.87 16.31 0.65
C VAL A 137 -2.63 15.04 1.48
N ARG A 138 -2.17 13.96 0.83
CA ARG A 138 -1.86 12.71 1.52
C ARG A 138 -0.63 12.81 2.43
N ALA A 139 0.33 13.66 2.10
CA ALA A 139 1.48 13.94 2.96
C ALA A 139 1.05 14.69 4.23
N ASP A 140 0.11 15.62 4.12
CA ASP A 140 -0.49 16.28 5.27
C ASP A 140 -1.32 15.30 6.12
N ASP A 141 -2.05 14.37 5.49
CA ASP A 141 -2.75 13.28 6.19
C ASP A 141 -1.76 12.39 6.96
N ALA A 142 -0.60 12.09 6.39
CA ALA A 142 0.45 11.34 7.06
C ALA A 142 0.96 12.10 8.30
N SER A 143 1.30 13.39 8.18
CA SER A 143 1.72 14.21 9.32
C SER A 143 0.64 14.30 10.40
N PHE A 144 -0.63 14.41 10.03
CA PHE A 144 -1.75 14.39 10.96
C PHE A 144 -1.84 13.05 11.71
N ILE A 145 -1.71 11.91 11.02
CA ILE A 145 -1.68 10.60 11.67
C ILE A 145 -0.50 10.53 12.65
N LEU A 146 0.67 11.02 12.26
CA LEU A 146 1.83 11.04 13.15
C LEU A 146 1.57 11.91 14.38
N ASP A 147 0.92 13.08 14.27
CA ASP A 147 0.50 13.88 15.43
C ASP A 147 -0.41 13.07 16.36
N MET A 148 -1.36 12.34 15.80
CA MET A 148 -2.25 11.47 16.56
C MET A 148 -1.47 10.34 17.25
N LEU A 149 -0.48 9.73 16.60
CA LEU A 149 0.34 8.66 17.19
C LEU A 149 1.34 9.17 18.25
N HIS A 150 1.71 10.45 18.23
CA HIS A 150 2.51 11.06 19.30
C HIS A 150 1.67 11.40 20.53
N ASN A 151 0.34 11.43 20.40
CA ASN A 151 -0.55 11.55 21.55
C ASN A 151 -0.62 10.20 22.30
N PRO A 152 -0.19 10.12 23.58
CA PRO A 152 -0.14 8.85 24.31
C PRO A 152 -1.50 8.16 24.44
N TYR A 153 -2.60 8.91 24.53
CA TYR A 153 -3.94 8.35 24.63
C TYR A 153 -4.35 7.66 23.32
N THR A 154 -4.15 8.34 22.19
CA THR A 154 -4.50 7.79 20.89
C THR A 154 -3.60 6.61 20.52
N LEU A 155 -2.30 6.72 20.81
CA LEU A 155 -1.36 5.61 20.62
C LEU A 155 -1.80 4.40 21.44
N ALA A 156 -2.05 4.57 22.74
CA ALA A 156 -2.50 3.51 23.62
C ALA A 156 -3.83 2.88 23.16
N LYS A 157 -4.76 3.69 22.64
CA LYS A 157 -6.01 3.19 22.06
C LYS A 157 -5.75 2.33 20.82
N LEU A 158 -4.95 2.83 19.87
CA LEU A 158 -4.66 2.12 18.63
C LEU A 158 -3.86 0.83 18.90
N THR A 159 -2.90 0.87 19.82
CA THR A 159 -1.95 -0.21 20.09
C THR A 159 -2.26 -0.96 21.39
N ALA A 160 -3.49 -0.88 21.91
CA ALA A 160 -3.87 -1.55 23.15
C ALA A 160 -3.47 -3.04 23.12
N GLY A 161 -2.81 -3.53 24.17
CA GLY A 161 -2.20 -4.87 24.19
C GLY A 161 -0.71 -4.90 23.80
N LEU A 162 -0.17 -3.81 23.27
CA LEU A 162 1.25 -3.60 22.95
C LEU A 162 1.85 -2.44 23.76
N TYR A 163 1.38 -2.25 25.00
CA TYR A 163 1.84 -1.15 25.87
C TYR A 163 3.37 -1.18 26.03
N GLY A 164 4.01 -0.05 25.73
CA GLY A 164 5.48 0.10 25.81
C GLY A 164 6.26 -0.64 24.72
N GLN A 165 5.60 -1.30 23.76
CA GLN A 165 6.24 -2.04 22.67
C GLN A 165 6.28 -1.25 21.35
N VAL A 166 5.51 -0.16 21.26
CA VAL A 166 5.48 0.70 20.09
C VAL A 166 6.31 1.95 20.35
N ASP A 167 7.33 2.16 19.52
CA ASP A 167 8.22 3.30 19.57
C ASP A 167 7.77 4.34 18.51
N PRO A 168 7.11 5.45 18.92
CA PRO A 168 6.60 6.43 17.98
C PRO A 168 7.70 7.26 17.31
N GLU A 169 8.97 7.10 17.68
CA GLU A 169 10.10 7.81 17.06
C GLU A 169 10.76 7.00 15.93
N ARG A 170 10.45 5.69 15.83
CA ARG A 170 10.95 4.78 14.79
C ARG A 170 9.94 4.63 13.65
N ILE A 171 9.82 5.67 12.83
CA ILE A 171 8.85 5.74 11.75
C ILE A 171 9.53 5.60 10.39
N LEU A 172 9.01 4.71 9.54
CA LEU A 172 9.29 4.67 8.10
C LEU A 172 7.97 4.80 7.34
N MET A 173 8.01 5.33 6.13
CA MET A 173 6.82 5.43 5.27
C MET A 173 7.11 4.90 3.88
N TYR A 174 6.26 4.02 3.37
CA TYR A 174 6.35 3.54 2.00
C TYR A 174 4.98 3.50 1.34
N GLY A 175 4.96 3.47 0.02
CA GLY A 175 3.72 3.30 -0.70
C GLY A 175 3.93 2.91 -2.16
N HIS A 176 2.86 2.37 -2.73
CA HIS A 176 2.80 2.00 -4.14
C HIS A 176 2.26 3.14 -4.99
N SER A 177 2.80 3.32 -6.20
CA SER A 177 2.35 4.31 -7.17
C SER A 177 2.33 5.73 -6.57
N LEU A 178 1.22 6.47 -6.63
CA LEU A 178 1.03 7.75 -5.95
C LEU A 178 1.37 7.68 -4.44
N GLY A 179 1.17 6.53 -3.80
CA GLY A 179 1.55 6.31 -2.40
C GLY A 179 3.06 6.43 -2.17
N GLY A 180 3.89 6.05 -3.14
CA GLY A 180 5.35 6.19 -3.05
C GLY A 180 5.81 7.64 -3.21
N VAL A 181 5.14 8.39 -4.09
CA VAL A 181 5.33 9.85 -4.21
C VAL A 181 4.83 10.58 -2.96
N THR A 182 3.74 10.11 -2.38
CA THR A 182 3.26 10.60 -1.08
C THR A 182 4.30 10.35 0.01
N ALA A 183 4.91 9.16 0.05
CA ALA A 183 5.93 8.82 1.04
C ALA A 183 7.15 9.75 0.94
N SER A 184 7.61 10.07 -0.28
CA SER A 184 8.72 11.01 -0.48
C SER A 184 8.34 12.42 -0.02
N LYS A 185 7.14 12.91 -0.37
CA LYS A 185 6.66 14.23 0.04
C LYS A 185 6.46 14.35 1.55
N ALA A 186 5.81 13.36 2.17
CA ALA A 186 5.60 13.31 3.61
C ALA A 186 6.94 13.33 4.35
N MET A 187 7.90 12.53 3.88
CA MET A 187 9.23 12.50 4.45
C MET A 187 9.96 13.84 4.28
N PHE A 188 9.84 14.50 3.13
CA PHE A 188 10.42 15.81 2.90
C PHE A 188 9.96 16.84 3.95
N GLN A 189 8.64 16.88 4.23
CA GLN A 189 8.05 17.87 5.13
C GLN A 189 8.08 17.48 6.62
N ASP A 190 8.10 16.18 6.95
CA ASP A 190 8.01 15.68 8.32
C ASP A 190 9.28 14.94 8.74
N LYS A 191 10.00 15.51 9.73
CA LYS A 191 11.27 14.97 10.24
C LYS A 191 11.11 13.71 11.11
N ARG A 192 9.88 13.34 11.47
CA ARG A 192 9.61 12.12 12.23
C ARG A 192 9.80 10.88 11.37
N ILE A 193 9.54 10.95 10.06
CA ILE A 193 9.78 9.86 9.11
C ILE A 193 11.29 9.71 8.88
N LYS A 194 11.89 8.61 9.33
CA LYS A 194 13.34 8.41 9.31
C LYS A 194 13.85 7.77 8.01
N ALA A 195 12.99 7.06 7.30
CA ALA A 195 13.28 6.49 5.98
C ALA A 195 11.99 6.30 5.18
N GLY A 196 12.10 6.13 3.86
CA GLY A 196 10.93 5.82 3.04
C GLY A 196 11.21 5.05 1.77
N MET A 197 10.13 4.62 1.11
CA MET A 197 10.22 3.85 -0.13
C MET A 197 9.09 4.20 -1.09
N ASN A 198 9.45 4.38 -2.35
CA ASN A 198 8.52 4.48 -3.47
C ASN A 198 8.53 3.16 -4.25
N VAL A 199 7.38 2.49 -4.26
CA VAL A 199 7.16 1.24 -5.01
C VAL A 199 6.41 1.55 -6.29
N ASP A 200 7.10 1.49 -7.43
CA ASP A 200 6.56 1.62 -8.79
C ASP A 200 5.82 2.95 -9.05
N GLY A 201 6.10 3.98 -8.25
CA GLY A 201 5.58 5.33 -8.45
C GLY A 201 6.52 6.20 -9.25
N TRP A 202 5.98 7.00 -10.16
CA TRP A 202 6.78 7.99 -10.88
C TRP A 202 7.11 9.19 -9.99
N MET A 203 8.38 9.57 -9.94
CA MET A 203 8.81 10.74 -9.19
C MET A 203 8.52 12.01 -9.98
N TYR A 204 7.44 12.72 -9.64
CA TYR A 204 7.04 13.98 -10.26
C TYR A 204 6.75 15.11 -9.25
N GLU A 205 6.87 14.88 -7.94
CA GLU A 205 6.62 15.95 -6.97
C GLU A 205 7.72 17.02 -7.08
N PRO A 206 7.39 18.27 -7.46
CA PRO A 206 8.41 19.22 -7.91
C PRO A 206 9.44 19.58 -6.83
N THR A 207 9.03 19.63 -5.57
CA THR A 207 9.91 20.02 -4.45
C THR A 207 10.95 18.94 -4.18
N VAL A 208 10.51 17.69 -4.08
CA VAL A 208 11.35 16.51 -3.85
C VAL A 208 12.28 16.27 -5.04
N VAL A 209 11.78 16.41 -6.27
CA VAL A 209 12.60 16.23 -7.48
C VAL A 209 13.69 17.30 -7.57
N SER A 210 13.38 18.56 -7.24
CA SER A 210 14.36 19.66 -7.32
C SER A 210 15.34 19.71 -6.14
N THR A 211 14.89 19.35 -4.94
CA THR A 211 15.67 19.53 -3.70
C THR A 211 16.32 18.25 -3.21
N GLY A 212 15.74 17.08 -3.53
CA GLY A 212 16.15 15.80 -2.98
C GLY A 212 15.68 15.55 -1.55
N LEU A 213 16.07 14.39 -1.00
CA LEU A 213 15.79 13.96 0.38
C LEU A 213 17.09 13.85 1.17
N ASP A 214 17.01 14.11 2.48
CA ASP A 214 18.15 14.17 3.40
C ASP A 214 18.33 12.91 4.28
N ARG A 215 17.59 11.86 3.97
CA ARG A 215 17.46 10.61 4.74
C ARG A 215 17.24 9.43 3.77
N PRO A 216 17.45 8.17 4.20
CA PRO A 216 17.37 7.00 3.32
C PRO A 216 16.01 6.88 2.61
N PHE A 217 16.03 6.85 1.28
CA PHE A 217 14.83 6.67 0.47
C PHE A 217 15.10 5.66 -0.64
N LEU A 218 14.27 4.61 -0.73
CA LEU A 218 14.43 3.52 -1.69
C LEU A 218 13.43 3.66 -2.85
N LEU A 219 13.92 3.47 -4.08
CA LEU A 219 13.08 3.35 -5.26
C LEU A 219 13.06 1.87 -5.69
N LEU A 220 11.90 1.24 -5.65
CA LEU A 220 11.67 -0.11 -6.11
C LEU A 220 10.69 -0.04 -7.26
N GLY A 221 11.02 -0.55 -8.44
CA GLY A 221 10.13 -0.47 -9.60
C GLY A 221 10.28 -1.67 -10.51
N THR A 222 9.32 -1.81 -11.40
CA THR A 222 9.42 -2.78 -12.50
C THR A 222 10.33 -2.24 -13.61
N PRO A 223 10.98 -3.11 -14.40
CA PRO A 223 11.82 -2.68 -15.51
C PRO A 223 11.01 -1.78 -16.46
N LYS A 224 11.48 -0.55 -16.64
CA LYS A 224 10.93 0.35 -17.67
C LYS A 224 11.46 -0.10 -19.03
N GLN A 225 10.58 -0.59 -19.90
CA GLN A 225 10.76 -0.38 -21.33
C GLN A 225 10.23 1.01 -21.64
N TYR A 226 11.07 2.05 -21.51
CA TYR A 226 10.70 3.40 -21.94
C TYR A 226 11.90 4.06 -22.62
N ASP A 227 11.83 4.12 -23.95
CA ASP A 227 12.33 5.28 -24.69
C ASP A 227 11.36 6.44 -24.41
N GLU A 228 11.87 7.48 -23.77
CA GLU A 228 11.15 8.72 -23.53
C GLU A 228 10.95 9.43 -24.88
N LEU A 229 9.76 9.34 -25.50
CA LEU A 229 9.08 10.45 -26.24
C LEU A 229 7.87 10.05 -27.11
N ASP A 230 7.56 8.77 -27.36
CA ASP A 230 6.36 8.38 -28.13
C ASP A 230 5.50 7.39 -27.36
N SER A 231 4.44 7.89 -26.74
CA SER A 231 3.61 7.10 -25.83
C SER A 231 2.44 6.45 -26.56
N ASN A 232 2.69 5.23 -27.09
CA ASN A 232 1.70 4.34 -27.70
C ASN A 232 0.84 3.60 -26.66
N TRP A 233 0.42 4.27 -25.57
CA TRP A 233 -0.32 3.67 -24.45
C TRP A 233 -1.46 2.75 -24.87
N PRO A 234 -2.31 3.08 -25.86
CA PRO A 234 -3.37 2.19 -26.30
C PRO A 234 -2.84 0.88 -26.92
N GLU A 235 -1.83 0.94 -27.79
CA GLU A 235 -1.22 -0.26 -28.36
C GLU A 235 -0.42 -1.06 -27.30
N PHE A 236 0.28 -0.38 -26.39
CA PHE A 236 0.94 -1.00 -25.24
C PHE A 236 -0.07 -1.72 -24.35
N TYR A 237 -1.22 -1.11 -24.03
CA TYR A 237 -2.23 -1.75 -23.20
C TYR A 237 -2.88 -2.95 -23.90
N GLU A 238 -3.15 -2.87 -25.20
CA GLU A 238 -3.75 -3.98 -25.96
C GLU A 238 -2.78 -5.16 -26.15
N GLU A 239 -1.46 -4.91 -26.31
CA GLU A 239 -0.46 -5.98 -26.37
C GLU A 239 -0.05 -6.52 -25.00
N TRP A 240 -0.03 -5.65 -23.98
CA TRP A 240 0.40 -6.01 -22.63
C TRP A 240 -0.72 -6.68 -21.85
N LYS A 241 -2.00 -6.37 -22.11
CA LYS A 241 -3.15 -6.99 -21.45
C LYS A 241 -3.20 -8.53 -21.58
N PRO A 242 -3.00 -9.15 -22.75
CA PRO A 242 -2.86 -10.61 -22.88
C PRO A 242 -1.67 -11.18 -22.09
N LYS A 243 -0.52 -10.49 -22.11
CA LYS A 243 0.69 -10.89 -21.36
C LYS A 243 0.52 -10.71 -19.85
N MET A 244 -0.23 -9.69 -19.43
CA MET A 244 -0.73 -9.53 -18.06
C MET A 244 -1.66 -10.68 -17.71
N TYR A 245 -2.57 -11.13 -18.59
CA TYR A 245 -3.40 -12.29 -18.26
C TYR A 245 -2.59 -13.59 -18.16
N GLU A 246 -1.55 -13.77 -18.98
CA GLU A 246 -0.60 -14.88 -18.82
C GLU A 246 0.25 -14.76 -17.55
N MET A 247 0.71 -13.55 -17.20
CA MET A 247 1.53 -13.32 -16.00
C MET A 247 0.71 -13.33 -14.70
N PHE A 248 -0.43 -12.65 -14.66
CA PHE A 248 -1.33 -12.49 -13.51
C PHE A 248 -2.32 -13.64 -13.37
N GLY A 249 -2.59 -14.39 -14.44
CA GLY A 249 -3.26 -15.70 -14.36
C GLY A 249 -2.45 -16.74 -13.58
N SER A 250 -1.15 -16.48 -13.38
CA SER A 250 -0.26 -17.23 -12.50
C SER A 250 0.80 -16.33 -11.86
N ILE A 251 0.40 -15.21 -11.24
CA ILE A 251 1.30 -14.55 -10.29
C ILE A 251 1.50 -15.53 -9.16
N ASP A 252 2.67 -16.17 -9.14
CA ASP A 252 3.22 -16.58 -7.88
C ASP A 252 3.55 -15.29 -7.12
N ALA A 253 2.60 -14.83 -6.30
CA ALA A 253 2.75 -13.61 -5.51
C ALA A 253 3.84 -13.77 -4.46
N LEU A 254 4.27 -15.01 -4.18
CA LEU A 254 5.21 -15.32 -3.11
C LEU A 254 6.61 -14.77 -3.41
N PRO A 255 7.21 -14.95 -4.62
CA PRO A 255 8.45 -14.25 -4.99
C PRO A 255 8.37 -12.73 -4.82
N LEU A 256 7.35 -12.09 -5.38
CA LEU A 256 7.18 -10.62 -5.31
C LEU A 256 7.01 -10.15 -3.86
N GLN A 257 6.20 -10.85 -3.07
CA GLN A 257 6.01 -10.59 -1.66
C GLN A 257 7.31 -10.78 -0.87
N THR A 258 8.07 -11.85 -1.17
CA THR A 258 9.35 -12.15 -0.50
C THR A 258 10.37 -11.07 -0.76
N ILE A 259 10.54 -10.66 -2.02
CA ILE A 259 11.44 -9.58 -2.43
C ILE A 259 11.02 -8.27 -1.74
N THR A 260 9.73 -7.91 -1.82
CA THR A 260 9.23 -6.66 -1.22
C THR A 260 9.42 -6.64 0.30
N ASN A 261 9.18 -7.78 0.98
CA ASN A 261 9.42 -7.91 2.42
C ASN A 261 10.90 -7.81 2.79
N GLU A 262 11.78 -8.43 2.01
CA GLU A 262 13.23 -8.33 2.24
C GLU A 262 13.71 -6.89 2.10
N VAL A 263 13.29 -6.21 1.02
CA VAL A 263 13.62 -4.79 0.76
C VAL A 263 13.10 -3.89 1.88
N LEU A 264 11.83 -4.04 2.26
CA LEU A 264 11.23 -3.23 3.32
C LEU A 264 11.94 -3.46 4.67
N SER A 265 12.23 -4.71 5.02
CA SER A 265 12.93 -5.03 6.26
C SER A 265 14.39 -4.53 6.24
N GLY A 266 15.07 -4.59 5.09
CA GLY A 266 16.40 -4.04 4.90
C GLY A 266 16.42 -2.52 5.02
N LEU A 267 15.40 -1.83 4.52
CA LEU A 267 15.25 -0.39 4.71
C LEU A 267 15.07 -0.03 6.19
N ALA A 268 14.27 -0.80 6.94
CA ALA A 268 14.12 -0.62 8.38
C ALA A 268 15.44 -0.85 9.12
N ASP A 269 16.21 -1.87 8.74
CA ASP A 269 17.54 -2.15 9.31
C ASP A 269 18.54 -1.02 9.04
N VAL A 270 18.53 -0.42 7.85
CA VAL A 270 19.33 0.78 7.55
C VAL A 270 18.90 1.95 8.43
N ALA A 271 17.60 2.19 8.53
CA ALA A 271 17.04 3.33 9.25
C ALA A 271 17.31 3.30 10.76
N PHE A 272 17.21 2.10 11.38
CA PHE A 272 17.15 1.98 12.84
C PHE A 272 18.28 1.17 13.45
N ASN A 273 18.95 0.32 12.66
CA ASN A 273 19.97 -0.62 13.14
C ASN A 273 21.35 -0.37 12.50
N ARG A 274 21.48 0.61 11.60
CA ARG A 274 22.69 0.86 10.79
C ARG A 274 23.21 -0.41 10.10
N ASN A 275 22.28 -1.22 9.59
CA ASN A 275 22.63 -2.48 8.95
C ASN A 275 22.08 -2.51 7.53
N ASP A 276 22.97 -2.49 6.55
CA ASP A 276 22.64 -2.52 5.12
C ASP A 276 22.81 -3.92 4.47
N THR A 277 23.14 -4.94 5.27
CA THR A 277 23.48 -6.30 4.79
C THR A 277 22.40 -6.88 3.88
N LYS A 278 21.13 -6.75 4.25
CA LYS A 278 20.00 -7.25 3.44
C LYS A 278 19.94 -6.57 2.08
N LEU A 279 20.05 -5.25 2.05
CA LEU A 279 19.94 -4.46 0.81
C LEU A 279 21.18 -4.61 -0.09
N ARG A 280 22.34 -4.91 0.49
CA ARG A 280 23.55 -5.26 -0.29
C ARG A 280 23.48 -6.65 -0.90
N ASN A 281 22.72 -7.55 -0.30
CA ASN A 281 22.59 -8.93 -0.74
C ASN A 281 21.30 -9.17 -1.56
N MET A 282 20.82 -8.16 -2.30
CA MET A 282 19.63 -8.30 -3.12
C MET A 282 19.85 -9.11 -4.40
N GLU A 283 21.11 -9.23 -4.86
CA GLU A 283 21.49 -10.07 -6.01
C GLU A 283 21.19 -11.57 -5.80
N LYS A 284 20.88 -11.98 -4.55
CA LYS A 284 20.37 -13.33 -4.26
C LYS A 284 19.00 -13.60 -4.90
N PHE A 285 18.26 -12.55 -5.26
CA PHE A 285 17.03 -12.64 -6.03
C PHE A 285 17.35 -12.33 -7.49
N PRO A 286 17.35 -13.34 -8.38
CA PRO A 286 17.73 -13.15 -9.79
C PRO A 286 16.80 -12.20 -10.56
N GLU A 287 15.59 -11.95 -10.04
CA GLU A 287 14.61 -11.04 -10.60
C GLU A 287 14.89 -9.55 -10.29
N VAL A 288 15.85 -9.27 -9.39
CA VAL A 288 16.14 -7.91 -8.91
C VAL A 288 17.43 -7.39 -9.54
N SER A 289 17.29 -6.39 -10.41
CA SER A 289 18.42 -5.60 -10.91
C SER A 289 18.66 -4.38 -10.02
N ILE A 290 19.92 -4.16 -9.64
CA ILE A 290 20.33 -2.95 -8.92
C ILE A 290 20.79 -1.91 -9.94
N GLU A 291 19.93 -0.93 -10.23
CA GLU A 291 20.24 0.15 -11.18
C GLU A 291 21.24 1.17 -10.62
N HIS A 292 21.10 1.50 -9.33
CA HIS A 292 21.95 2.47 -8.63
C HIS A 292 21.99 2.18 -7.13
N GLN A 293 23.16 2.35 -6.50
CA GLN A 293 23.33 2.03 -5.07
C GLN A 293 24.32 2.99 -4.38
N ASP A 294 23.78 3.96 -3.64
CA ASP A 294 24.55 4.95 -2.88
C ASP A 294 24.51 4.69 -1.37
N PHE A 295 24.92 3.49 -0.93
CA PHE A 295 25.07 3.27 0.51
C PHE A 295 26.29 4.04 1.04
N PRO A 296 26.14 4.84 2.12
CA PRO A 296 27.30 5.50 2.72
C PRO A 296 28.32 4.45 3.14
N LYS A 297 29.56 4.57 2.65
CA LYS A 297 30.67 3.68 3.03
C LYS A 297 30.94 3.83 4.53
N GLY A 298 30.47 2.86 5.33
CA GLY A 298 30.79 2.70 6.75
C GLY A 298 30.32 3.84 7.65
N ARG A 299 29.25 3.61 8.43
CA ARG A 299 28.90 4.36 9.66
C ARG A 299 28.14 3.51 10.65
#